data_AF-A0A4S3LJI0-F1
#
_entry.id   AF-A0A4S3LJI0-F1
#
_cell.length_a   1.000
_cell.length_b   1.000
_cell.length_c   1.000
_cell.angle_alpha   90.00
_cell.angle_beta   90.00
_cell.angle_gamma   90.00
#
_symmetry.space_group_name_H-M   'P 1'
#
loop_
_entity.id
_entity.type
_entity.pdbx_description
1 polymer ?
#
loop_
_entity_poly.entity_id
_entity_poly.type
_entity_poly.pdbx_seq_one_letter_code
_entity_poly.pdbx_strand_id
1 'polypeptide(L)'
;MPPSSKKSSAQPHFYAKRFALICLGIVCCMALLLGRVGYLQLLNQPMLEKEADSRSLRSNVIPAVRGTISDRNGHPLALSVASKDIVADPFRILELHSDLNSPKWQYLASALNMPLSQLQQTINSDPQRRFVYLGRKIEEGIAEDIGQLHLGGISSIHDDSRYYPMSEAAANLVGVVGTDNEGLNG
;
A
#
# COMPACT_ATOMS: atom_id res chain seq x y z
N MET A 1 77.10 57.25 -7.05
CA MET A 1 76.84 55.90 -7.59
C MET A 1 76.37 55.00 -6.45
N PRO A 2 75.17 54.43 -6.53
CA PRO A 2 75.02 53.00 -6.26
C PRO A 2 74.32 52.26 -7.42
N PRO A 3 74.57 50.95 -7.62
CA PRO A 3 74.12 50.21 -8.79
C PRO A 3 72.70 49.63 -8.68
N SER A 4 72.10 49.46 -9.85
CA SER A 4 70.73 49.06 -10.15
C SER A 4 70.39 47.61 -9.80
N SER A 5 69.20 47.43 -9.23
CA SER A 5 68.46 46.18 -9.02
C SER A 5 68.22 45.41 -10.33
N LYS A 6 68.37 44.07 -10.29
CA LYS A 6 67.75 43.14 -11.25
C LYS A 6 66.81 42.20 -10.49
N LYS A 7 65.50 42.32 -10.75
CA LYS A 7 64.49 41.33 -10.32
C LYS A 7 64.51 40.17 -11.31
N SER A 8 64.75 38.95 -10.83
CA SER A 8 64.64 37.72 -11.60
C SER A 8 63.16 37.32 -11.71
N SER A 9 62.62 37.27 -12.93
CA SER A 9 61.27 36.77 -13.22
C SER A 9 61.30 35.23 -13.31
N ALA A 10 60.68 34.55 -12.36
CA ALA A 10 60.46 33.10 -12.42
C ALA A 10 59.41 32.79 -13.51
N GLN A 11 59.82 32.08 -14.57
CA GLN A 11 58.93 31.55 -15.60
C GLN A 11 58.30 30.22 -15.11
N PRO A 12 56.98 30.03 -15.15
CA PRO A 12 56.38 28.75 -14.79
C PRO A 12 56.60 27.75 -15.93
N HIS A 13 57.34 26.67 -15.67
CA HIS A 13 57.52 25.56 -16.61
C HIS A 13 56.21 24.74 -16.70
N PHE A 14 55.32 25.11 -17.63
CA PHE A 14 54.09 24.37 -17.90
C PHE A 14 54.41 23.11 -18.71
N TYR A 15 54.43 21.94 -18.06
CA TYR A 15 54.68 20.65 -18.70
C TYR A 15 53.43 20.14 -19.44
N ALA A 16 53.08 20.77 -20.57
CA ALA A 16 51.87 20.51 -21.35
C ALA A 16 51.65 19.02 -21.72
N LYS A 17 52.72 18.26 -21.95
CA LYS A 17 52.64 16.81 -22.24
C LYS A 17 52.18 15.97 -21.05
N ARG A 18 52.60 16.33 -19.83
CA ARG A 18 52.17 15.66 -18.60
C ARG A 18 50.70 15.97 -18.30
N PHE A 19 50.29 17.22 -18.54
CA PHE A 19 48.90 17.64 -18.41
C PHE A 19 47.98 16.92 -19.40
N ALA A 20 48.38 16.82 -20.67
CA ALA A 20 47.61 16.10 -21.69
C ALA A 20 47.43 14.60 -21.36
N LEU A 21 48.46 13.94 -20.81
CA LEU A 21 48.36 12.55 -20.36
C LEU A 21 47.35 12.35 -19.22
N ILE A 22 47.32 13.28 -18.26
CA ILE A 22 46.35 13.25 -17.16
C ILE A 22 44.93 13.45 -17.69
N CYS A 23 44.72 14.44 -18.56
CA CYS A 23 43.42 14.67 -19.20
C CYS A 23 42.94 13.45 -20.00
N LEU A 24 43.83 12.81 -20.75
CA LEU A 24 43.51 11.57 -21.49
C LEU A 24 43.09 10.45 -20.54
N GLY A 25 43.80 10.27 -19.42
CA GLY A 25 43.44 9.29 -18.40
C GLY A 25 42.04 9.53 -17.81
N ILE A 26 41.70 10.79 -17.53
CA ILE A 26 40.38 11.18 -17.02
C ILE A 26 39.30 10.89 -18.07
N VAL A 27 39.52 11.24 -19.33
CA VAL A 27 38.56 10.99 -20.42
C VAL A 27 38.35 9.49 -20.64
N CYS A 28 39.42 8.68 -20.62
CA CYS A 28 39.31 7.23 -20.72
C CYS A 28 38.52 6.62 -19.54
N CYS A 29 38.77 7.09 -18.31
CA CYS A 29 38.01 6.67 -17.14
C CYS A 29 36.52 7.01 -17.28
N MET A 30 36.20 8.23 -17.74
CA MET A 30 34.82 8.65 -17.99
C MET A 30 34.15 7.79 -19.06
N ALA A 31 34.84 7.47 -20.15
CA ALA A 31 34.32 6.62 -21.21
C ALA A 31 34.03 5.18 -20.72
N LEU A 32 34.89 4.63 -19.86
CA LEU A 32 34.66 3.32 -19.25
C LEU A 32 33.43 3.29 -18.34
N LEU A 33 33.23 4.35 -17.53
CA LEU A 33 32.04 4.49 -16.69
C LEU A 33 30.76 4.61 -17.53
N LEU A 34 30.78 5.41 -18.59
CA LEU A 34 29.64 5.54 -19.52
C LEU A 34 29.34 4.21 -20.22
N GLY A 35 30.37 3.48 -20.66
CA GLY A 35 30.22 2.14 -21.23
C GLY A 35 29.62 1.15 -20.23
N ARG A 36 30.01 1.22 -18.95
CA ARG A 36 29.44 0.38 -17.89
C ARG A 36 27.98 0.71 -17.61
N VAL A 37 27.62 2.00 -17.61
CA VAL A 37 26.22 2.45 -17.46
C VAL A 37 25.38 1.97 -18.65
N GLY A 38 25.87 2.14 -19.87
CA GLY A 38 25.20 1.64 -21.08
C GLY A 38 25.02 0.12 -21.07
N TYR A 39 26.02 -0.64 -20.63
CA TYR A 39 25.92 -2.10 -20.47
C TYR A 39 24.82 -2.51 -19.49
N LEU A 40 24.74 -1.84 -18.33
CA LEU A 40 23.70 -2.11 -17.33
C LEU A 40 22.31 -1.71 -17.84
N GLN A 41 22.19 -0.61 -18.58
CA GLN A 41 20.92 -0.14 -19.12
C GLN A 41 20.45 -0.98 -20.32
N LEU A 42 21.33 -1.49 -21.18
CA LEU A 42 20.90 -2.19 -22.41
C LEU A 42 20.71 -3.71 -22.22
N LEU A 43 21.51 -4.36 -21.36
CA LEU A 43 21.45 -5.82 -21.18
C LEU A 43 20.68 -6.30 -19.95
N ASN A 44 20.58 -5.49 -18.89
CA ASN A 44 19.94 -5.91 -17.62
C ASN A 44 18.53 -5.33 -17.39
N GLN A 45 17.95 -4.61 -18.36
CA GLN A 45 16.61 -4.01 -18.26
C GLN A 45 15.51 -4.95 -17.73
N PRO A 46 15.31 -6.18 -18.25
CA PRO A 46 14.13 -6.96 -17.88
C PRO A 46 14.16 -7.51 -16.45
N MET A 47 15.35 -7.63 -15.84
CA MET A 47 15.48 -8.11 -14.46
C MET A 47 15.29 -6.96 -13.45
N LEU A 48 15.84 -5.78 -13.72
CA LEU A 48 15.69 -4.62 -12.82
C LEU A 48 14.28 -4.02 -12.86
N GLU A 49 13.63 -3.99 -14.02
CA GLU A 49 12.24 -3.56 -14.13
C GLU A 49 11.31 -4.49 -13.37
N LYS A 50 11.47 -5.81 -13.50
CA LYS A 50 10.66 -6.79 -12.78
C LYS A 50 10.84 -6.72 -11.25
N GLU A 51 12.05 -6.44 -10.77
CA GLU A 51 12.35 -6.23 -9.34
C GLU A 51 11.78 -4.89 -8.83
N ALA A 52 11.75 -3.85 -9.68
CA ALA A 52 11.12 -2.58 -9.36
C ALA A 52 9.58 -2.70 -9.34
N ASP A 53 9.02 -3.40 -10.32
CA ASP A 53 7.60 -3.65 -10.47
C ASP A 53 7.07 -4.57 -9.37
N SER A 54 7.79 -5.63 -8.99
CA SER A 54 7.37 -6.51 -7.88
C SER A 54 7.27 -5.77 -6.54
N ARG A 55 8.06 -4.69 -6.38
CA ARG A 55 8.03 -3.83 -5.20
C ARG A 55 6.96 -2.74 -5.28
N SER A 56 6.55 -2.32 -6.47
CA SER A 56 5.71 -1.13 -6.68
C SER A 56 4.29 -1.43 -7.19
N LEU A 57 4.10 -2.51 -7.94
CA LEU A 57 2.82 -2.90 -8.51
C LEU A 57 2.14 -3.95 -7.63
N ARG A 58 1.14 -3.51 -6.88
CA ARG A 58 0.15 -4.41 -6.28
C ARG A 58 -1.07 -4.46 -7.19
N SER A 59 -1.30 -5.59 -7.84
CA SER A 59 -2.57 -5.84 -8.50
C SER A 59 -3.65 -6.00 -7.43
N ASN A 60 -4.64 -5.10 -7.41
CA ASN A 60 -5.83 -5.26 -6.59
C ASN A 60 -6.98 -5.65 -7.51
N VAL A 61 -7.59 -6.80 -7.27
CA VAL A 61 -8.73 -7.28 -8.07
C VAL A 61 -9.95 -6.50 -7.59
N ILE A 62 -10.58 -5.75 -8.50
CA ILE A 62 -11.88 -5.12 -8.22
C ILE A 62 -12.94 -6.19 -8.49
N PRO A 63 -13.63 -6.70 -7.47
CA PRO A 63 -14.65 -7.73 -7.67
C PRO A 63 -15.81 -7.16 -8.47
N ALA A 64 -16.40 -7.99 -9.33
CA ALA A 64 -17.61 -7.63 -10.05
C ALA A 64 -18.82 -7.74 -9.10
N VAL A 65 -19.69 -6.73 -9.11
CA VAL A 65 -20.91 -6.73 -8.29
C VAL A 65 -21.85 -7.84 -8.78
N ARG A 66 -22.29 -8.71 -7.87
CA ARG A 66 -23.21 -9.81 -8.19
C ARG A 66 -24.62 -9.27 -8.49
N GLY A 67 -25.25 -9.80 -9.55
CA GLY A 67 -26.59 -9.37 -9.97
C GLY A 67 -27.71 -9.65 -8.95
N THR A 68 -28.77 -8.85 -9.01
CA THR A 68 -29.99 -9.05 -8.22
C THR A 68 -30.77 -10.25 -8.75
N ILE A 69 -31.23 -11.12 -7.85
CA ILE A 69 -32.15 -12.22 -8.17
C ILE A 69 -33.56 -11.76 -7.82
N SER A 70 -34.48 -11.87 -8.77
CA SER A 70 -35.88 -11.47 -8.60
C SER A 70 -36.83 -12.60 -8.95
N ASP A 71 -38.01 -12.63 -8.33
CA ASP A 71 -39.12 -13.51 -8.69
C ASP A 71 -39.75 -13.11 -10.03
N ARG A 72 -40.64 -13.94 -10.57
CA ARG A 72 -41.43 -13.74 -11.79
C ARG A 72 -42.19 -12.41 -11.85
N ASN A 73 -42.50 -11.83 -10.69
CA ASN A 73 -43.18 -10.55 -10.55
C ASN A 73 -42.22 -9.36 -10.39
N GLY A 74 -40.91 -9.59 -10.45
CA GLY A 74 -39.88 -8.55 -10.30
C GLY A 74 -39.46 -8.24 -8.86
N HIS A 75 -40.09 -8.86 -7.85
CA HIS A 75 -39.72 -8.67 -6.45
C HIS A 75 -38.32 -9.24 -6.16
N PRO A 76 -37.41 -8.47 -5.53
CA PRO A 76 -36.06 -8.93 -5.25
C PRO A 76 -36.06 -10.01 -4.17
N LEU A 77 -35.42 -11.14 -4.47
CA LEU A 77 -35.20 -12.25 -3.56
C LEU A 77 -33.80 -12.20 -2.93
N ALA A 78 -32.80 -11.71 -3.69
CA ALA A 78 -31.46 -11.47 -3.17
C ALA A 78 -30.79 -10.33 -3.94
N LEU A 79 -30.15 -9.40 -3.23
CA LEU A 79 -29.46 -8.25 -3.80
C LEU A 79 -28.10 -8.05 -3.13
N SER A 80 -27.16 -7.47 -3.88
CA SER A 80 -25.85 -7.07 -3.35
C SER A 80 -25.96 -5.64 -2.80
N VAL A 81 -25.52 -5.45 -1.57
CA VAL A 81 -25.48 -4.16 -0.89
C VAL A 81 -24.01 -3.80 -0.66
N ALA A 82 -23.64 -2.57 -0.98
CA ALA A 82 -22.29 -2.07 -0.76
C ALA A 82 -21.94 -2.15 0.72
N SER A 83 -20.75 -2.66 1.01
CA SER A 83 -20.23 -2.82 2.36
C SER A 83 -18.72 -2.58 2.38
N LYS A 84 -18.14 -2.56 3.57
CA LYS A 84 -16.71 -2.42 3.76
C LYS A 84 -16.21 -3.39 4.82
N ASP A 85 -15.06 -3.98 4.55
CA ASP A 85 -14.28 -4.70 5.56
C ASP A 85 -13.38 -3.70 6.27
N ILE A 86 -13.44 -3.68 7.61
CA ILE A 86 -12.58 -2.84 8.45
C ILE A 86 -11.35 -3.66 8.81
N VAL A 87 -10.20 -3.16 8.39
CA VAL A 87 -8.90 -3.80 8.59
C VAL A 87 -7.98 -2.92 9.41
N ALA A 88 -7.10 -3.57 10.16
CA ALA A 88 -6.06 -2.96 10.96
C ALA A 88 -4.67 -3.41 10.46
N ASP A 89 -3.72 -2.47 10.56
CA ASP A 89 -2.29 -2.72 10.52
C ASP A 89 -1.76 -2.59 11.97
N PRO A 90 -1.69 -3.69 12.74
CA PRO A 90 -1.19 -3.67 14.12
C PRO A 90 0.16 -2.99 14.28
N PHE A 91 1.12 -3.28 13.39
CA PHE A 91 2.45 -2.66 13.41
C PHE A 91 2.34 -1.13 13.35
N ARG A 92 1.56 -0.61 12.39
CA ARG A 92 1.38 0.83 12.22
C ARG A 92 0.59 1.47 13.35
N ILE A 93 -0.39 0.75 13.92
CA ILE A 93 -1.18 1.23 15.06
C ILE A 93 -0.28 1.41 16.29
N LEU A 94 0.55 0.42 16.60
CA LEU A 94 1.44 0.44 17.76
C LEU A 94 2.58 1.47 17.61
N GLU A 95 2.97 1.80 16.37
CA GLU A 95 3.92 2.86 16.09
C GLU A 95 3.32 4.26 16.30
N LEU A 96 2.06 4.47 15.89
CA LEU A 96 1.40 5.78 15.87
C LEU A 96 0.64 6.11 17.16
N HIS A 97 0.11 5.10 17.85
CA HIS A 97 -0.76 5.28 19.00
C HIS A 97 -0.15 4.62 20.23
N SER A 98 0.21 5.43 21.22
CA SER A 98 0.71 4.94 22.51
C SER A 98 -0.41 4.40 23.41
N ASP A 99 -1.65 4.87 23.20
CA ASP A 99 -2.81 4.51 24.01
C ASP A 99 -4.02 4.17 23.14
N LEU A 100 -4.56 2.96 23.36
CA LEU A 100 -5.75 2.44 22.70
C LEU A 100 -7.03 2.62 23.52
N ASN A 101 -7.01 3.43 24.59
CA ASN A 101 -8.17 3.71 25.44
C ASN A 101 -8.90 5.03 25.12
N SER A 102 -8.48 5.74 24.07
CA SER A 102 -9.11 7.00 23.70
C SER A 102 -10.59 6.82 23.29
N PRO A 103 -11.42 7.88 23.37
CA PRO A 103 -12.83 7.82 22.97
C PRO A 103 -13.04 7.34 21.52
N LYS A 104 -12.05 7.58 20.64
CA LYS A 104 -12.09 7.11 19.25
C LYS A 104 -12.04 5.58 19.15
N TRP A 105 -11.21 4.94 19.97
CA TRP A 105 -11.10 3.48 20.03
C TRP A 105 -12.35 2.85 20.65
N GLN A 106 -12.95 3.53 21.63
CA GLN A 106 -14.24 3.12 22.20
C GLN A 106 -15.35 3.17 21.14
N TYR A 107 -15.44 4.26 20.38
CA TYR A 107 -16.40 4.39 19.29
C TYR A 107 -16.17 3.32 18.22
N LEU A 108 -14.92 3.07 17.81
CA LEU A 108 -14.59 2.00 16.87
C LEU A 108 -15.06 0.63 17.37
N ALA A 109 -14.79 0.31 18.63
CA ALA A 109 -15.21 -0.95 19.24
C ALA A 109 -16.75 -1.08 19.26
N SER A 110 -17.46 0.00 19.64
CA SER A 110 -18.92 0.05 19.61
C SER A 110 -19.49 -0.10 18.19
N ALA A 111 -18.92 0.58 17.20
CA ALA A 111 -19.34 0.49 15.80
C ALA A 111 -19.16 -0.94 15.24
N LEU A 112 -18.13 -1.66 15.70
CA LEU A 112 -17.87 -3.05 15.35
C LEU A 112 -18.60 -4.06 16.24
N ASN A 113 -19.45 -3.61 17.18
CA ASN A 113 -20.15 -4.45 18.15
C ASN A 113 -19.22 -5.40 18.93
N MET A 114 -18.00 -4.96 19.25
CA MET A 114 -17.03 -5.73 20.01
C MET A 114 -16.55 -4.96 21.26
N PRO A 115 -16.22 -5.65 22.36
CA PRO A 115 -15.67 -4.97 23.52
C PRO A 115 -14.27 -4.41 23.23
N LEU A 116 -13.96 -3.24 23.80
CA LEU A 116 -12.67 -2.57 23.62
C LEU A 116 -11.48 -3.48 23.98
N SER A 117 -11.62 -4.28 25.04
CA SER A 117 -10.58 -5.22 25.47
C SER A 117 -10.27 -6.27 24.40
N GLN A 118 -11.28 -6.77 23.69
CA GLN A 118 -11.08 -7.72 22.60
C GLN A 118 -10.40 -7.04 21.41
N LEU A 119 -10.77 -5.79 21.09
CA LEU A 119 -10.14 -5.05 20.00
C LEU A 119 -8.65 -4.82 20.28
N GLN A 120 -8.32 -4.41 21.50
CA GLN A 120 -6.95 -4.23 21.97
C GLN A 120 -6.19 -5.56 21.95
N GLN A 121 -6.81 -6.66 22.37
CA GLN A 121 -6.19 -7.98 22.32
C GLN A 121 -5.90 -8.41 20.88
N THR A 122 -6.83 -8.19 19.95
CA THR A 122 -6.64 -8.50 18.52
C THR A 122 -5.46 -7.72 17.94
N ILE A 123 -5.34 -6.42 18.26
CA ILE A 123 -4.21 -5.58 17.81
C ILE A 123 -2.90 -6.02 18.45
N ASN A 124 -2.88 -6.27 19.77
CA ASN A 124 -1.67 -6.63 20.50
C ASN A 124 -1.22 -8.08 20.30
N SER A 125 -2.09 -8.95 19.75
CA SER A 125 -1.79 -10.38 19.59
C SER A 125 -0.60 -10.66 18.68
N ASP A 126 -0.42 -9.86 17.63
CA ASP A 126 0.70 -9.97 16.69
C ASP A 126 1.18 -8.57 16.25
N PRO A 127 2.13 -7.97 17.00
CA PRO A 127 2.65 -6.63 16.75
C PRO A 127 3.38 -6.45 15.41
N GLN A 128 3.83 -7.55 14.78
CA GLN A 128 4.57 -7.51 13.52
C GLN A 128 3.64 -7.67 12.30
N ARG A 129 2.38 -8.03 12.52
CA ARG A 129 1.40 -8.20 11.47
C ARG A 129 0.99 -6.86 10.91
N ARG A 130 0.86 -6.79 9.58
CA ARG A 130 0.41 -5.58 8.85
C ARG A 130 -1.03 -5.63 8.37
N PHE A 131 -1.73 -6.72 8.65
CA PHE A 131 -3.08 -6.94 8.14
C PHE A 131 -3.89 -7.88 9.04
N VAL A 132 -4.95 -7.35 9.64
CA VAL A 132 -5.93 -8.07 10.46
C VAL A 132 -7.32 -7.54 10.16
N TYR A 133 -8.29 -8.43 9.97
CA TYR A 133 -9.70 -8.04 9.92
C TYR A 133 -10.20 -7.73 11.33
N LEU A 134 -10.77 -6.54 11.52
CA LEU A 134 -11.49 -6.18 12.75
C LEU A 134 -12.99 -6.41 12.61
N GLY A 135 -13.54 -6.18 11.41
CA GLY A 135 -14.94 -6.43 11.09
C GLY A 135 -15.11 -6.69 9.60
N ARG A 136 -16.01 -7.60 9.24
CA ARG A 136 -16.32 -7.93 7.85
C ARG A 136 -17.75 -7.52 7.51
N LYS A 137 -17.98 -7.13 6.25
CA LYS A 137 -19.29 -6.76 5.70
C LYS A 137 -20.01 -5.68 6.53
N ILE A 138 -19.25 -4.68 6.97
CA ILE A 138 -19.77 -3.53 7.72
C ILE A 138 -20.53 -2.62 6.75
N GLU A 139 -21.67 -2.11 7.18
CA GLU A 139 -22.47 -1.17 6.39
C GLU A 139 -21.64 0.06 6.00
N GLU A 140 -21.81 0.52 4.77
CA GLU A 140 -21.05 1.64 4.21
C GLU A 140 -21.08 2.89 5.10
N GLY A 141 -22.25 3.26 5.65
CA GLY A 141 -22.39 4.42 6.53
C GLY A 141 -21.56 4.31 7.82
N ILE A 142 -21.59 3.13 8.47
CA ILE A 142 -20.77 2.87 9.68
C ILE A 142 -19.28 2.91 9.34
N ALA A 143 -18.90 2.36 8.19
CA ALA A 143 -17.51 2.37 7.74
C ALA A 143 -17.01 3.78 7.39
N GLU A 144 -17.87 4.65 6.86
CA GLU A 144 -17.59 6.07 6.66
C GLU A 144 -17.38 6.81 7.99
N ASP A 145 -18.25 6.58 8.97
CA ASP A 145 -18.13 7.15 10.31
C ASP A 145 -16.81 6.73 10.98
N ILE A 146 -16.42 5.45 10.85
CA ILE A 146 -15.11 4.96 11.29
C ILE A 146 -13.98 5.67 10.56
N GLY A 147 -14.12 5.92 9.26
CA GLY A 147 -13.15 6.66 8.45
C GLY A 147 -12.92 8.09 8.94
N GLN A 148 -13.98 8.75 9.43
CA GLN A 148 -13.92 10.12 9.97
C GLN A 148 -13.15 10.21 11.31
N LEU A 149 -12.92 9.08 12.01
CA LEU A 149 -12.10 9.07 13.23
C LEU A 149 -10.62 9.36 12.93
N HIS A 150 -10.19 9.14 11.68
CA HIS A 150 -8.81 9.30 11.22
C HIS A 150 -7.80 8.55 12.10
N LEU A 151 -8.14 7.31 12.46
CA LEU A 151 -7.25 6.43 13.21
C LEU A 151 -6.15 5.89 12.29
N GLY A 152 -4.90 6.30 12.53
CA GLY A 152 -3.75 5.78 11.80
C GLY A 152 -3.62 4.27 11.97
N GLY A 153 -3.45 3.56 10.85
CA GLY A 153 -3.36 2.09 10.83
C GLY A 153 -4.71 1.36 10.78
N ILE A 154 -5.84 2.08 10.75
CA ILE A 154 -7.15 1.54 10.40
C ILE A 154 -7.47 1.91 8.96
N SER A 155 -8.02 0.98 8.19
CA SER A 155 -8.43 1.20 6.81
C SER A 155 -9.69 0.41 6.49
N SER A 156 -10.43 0.85 5.50
CA SER A 156 -11.57 0.13 4.95
C SER A 156 -11.24 -0.41 3.57
N ILE A 157 -11.70 -1.62 3.30
CA ILE A 157 -11.61 -2.28 1.99
C ILE A 157 -13.02 -2.46 1.49
N HIS A 158 -13.26 -2.09 0.23
CA HIS A 158 -14.57 -2.28 -0.39
C HIS A 158 -14.90 -3.78 -0.49
N ASP A 159 -16.11 -4.15 -0.07
CA ASP A 159 -16.69 -5.49 -0.23
C ASP A 159 -18.19 -5.37 -0.51
N ASP A 160 -18.82 -6.44 -0.95
CA ASP A 160 -20.27 -6.51 -1.09
C ASP A 160 -20.86 -7.51 -0.10
N SER A 161 -22.03 -7.20 0.44
CA SER A 161 -22.80 -8.12 1.29
C SER A 161 -24.09 -8.52 0.60
N ARG A 162 -24.50 -9.78 0.78
CA ARG A 162 -25.74 -10.28 0.18
C ARG A 162 -26.91 -10.12 1.15
N TYR A 163 -27.89 -9.34 0.73
CA TYR A 163 -29.12 -9.10 1.48
C TYR A 163 -30.29 -9.89 0.88
N TYR A 164 -31.06 -10.56 1.73
CA TYR A 164 -32.17 -11.44 1.37
C TYR A 164 -33.48 -10.91 1.98
N PRO A 165 -34.27 -10.09 1.26
CA PRO A 165 -35.47 -9.46 1.81
C PRO A 165 -36.50 -10.47 2.35
N MET A 166 -36.65 -11.61 1.66
CA MET A 166 -37.60 -12.67 2.04
C MET A 166 -36.97 -13.73 2.96
N SER A 167 -35.70 -13.57 3.34
CA SER A 167 -34.91 -14.44 4.24
C SER A 167 -35.38 -15.90 4.21
N GLU A 168 -36.02 -16.38 5.28
CA GLU A 168 -36.43 -17.78 5.48
C GLU A 168 -37.36 -18.34 4.40
N ALA A 169 -38.24 -17.52 3.81
CA ALA A 169 -39.25 -18.00 2.87
C ALA A 169 -38.65 -18.45 1.53
N ALA A 170 -37.49 -17.89 1.15
CA ALA A 170 -36.82 -18.17 -0.12
C ALA A 170 -35.37 -18.65 0.03
N ALA A 171 -34.79 -18.64 1.23
CA ALA A 171 -33.39 -19.00 1.48
C ALA A 171 -33.03 -20.40 0.96
N ASN A 172 -33.93 -21.38 1.12
CA ASN A 172 -33.68 -22.74 0.65
C ASN A 172 -33.75 -22.90 -0.88
N LEU A 173 -34.39 -21.97 -1.58
CA LEU A 173 -34.53 -21.97 -3.05
C LEU A 173 -33.45 -21.12 -3.73
N VAL A 174 -33.10 -19.99 -3.12
CA VAL A 174 -32.13 -19.04 -3.67
C VAL A 174 -30.71 -19.37 -3.21
N GLY A 175 -30.59 -20.01 -2.05
CA GLY A 175 -29.32 -20.32 -1.43
C GLY A 175 -28.76 -19.22 -0.55
N VAL A 176 -27.56 -19.46 -0.02
CA VAL A 176 -26.81 -18.53 0.83
C VAL A 176 -25.37 -18.43 0.36
N VAL A 177 -24.72 -17.32 0.69
CA VAL A 177 -23.30 -17.07 0.38
C VAL A 177 -22.47 -17.08 1.65
N GLY A 178 -21.20 -17.44 1.50
CA GLY A 178 -20.21 -17.37 2.56
C GLY A 178 -19.67 -15.94 2.76
N THR A 179 -18.70 -15.81 3.67
CA THR A 179 -18.03 -14.54 3.95
C THR A 179 -17.27 -13.97 2.76
N ASP A 180 -16.86 -14.83 1.83
CA ASP A 180 -16.07 -14.44 0.65
C ASP A 180 -16.96 -14.30 -0.61
N ASN A 181 -18.27 -14.11 -0.43
CA ASN A 181 -19.28 -13.98 -1.50
C ASN A 181 -19.46 -15.20 -2.43
N GLU A 182 -18.79 -16.31 -2.13
CA GLU A 182 -18.98 -17.60 -2.78
C GLU A 182 -20.31 -18.25 -2.36
N GLY A 183 -21.01 -18.85 -3.33
CA GLY A 183 -22.25 -19.57 -3.06
C GLY A 183 -21.99 -20.86 -2.30
N LEU A 184 -22.65 -21.04 -1.15
CA LEU A 184 -22.50 -22.25 -0.33
C LEU A 184 -23.59 -23.27 -0.63
N ASN A 185 -24.81 -22.82 -0.87
CA ASN A 185 -25.99 -23.62 -1.17
C ASN A 185 -26.87 -22.87 -2.17
N GLY A 186 -27.87 -23.56 -2.73
CA GLY A 186 -28.82 -23.05 -3.72
C GLY A 186 -29.19 -24.14 -4.71
#